data_AF-X0YED4-F1
#
_entry.id   AF-X0YED4-F1
#
_cell.length_a   1.000
_cell.length_b   1.000
_cell.length_c   1.000
_cell.angle_alpha   90.00
_cell.angle_beta   90.00
_cell.angle_gamma   90.00
#
_symmetry.space_group_name_H-M   'P 1'
#
loop_
_entity.id
_entity.type
_entity.pdbx_description
1 polymer ?
#
loop_
_entity_poly.entity_id
_entity_poly.type
_entity_poly.pdbx_seq_one_letter_code
_entity_poly.pdbx_strand_id
1 'polypeptide(L)'
;MNIPELTILKSKVFTNKIIKSINKLVKDISRQNTSQKIKFMHVCGTHEHTISKYGLRTLLPKEIEILSGPGCPVCICPAADIDKAVELGKRDV
;
A
#
# COMPACT_ATOMS: atom_id res chain seq x y z
N MET A 1 3.19 -0.06 17.43
CA MET A 1 1.86 -0.03 18.06
C MET A 1 1.37 -1.48 18.23
N ASN A 2 1.14 -1.90 19.48
CA ASN A 2 0.59 -3.22 19.83
C ASN A 2 -0.75 -3.00 20.53
N ILE A 3 -1.83 -3.12 19.78
CA ILE A 3 -3.19 -3.12 20.30
C ILE A 3 -3.55 -4.61 20.52
N PRO A 4 -3.78 -5.07 21.76
CA PRO A 4 -3.96 -6.49 22.08
C PRO A 4 -5.03 -7.18 21.22
N GLU A 5 -6.14 -6.50 20.99
CA GLU A 5 -7.29 -6.96 20.19
C GLU A 5 -6.95 -7.22 18.71
N LEU A 6 -5.91 -6.57 18.18
CA LEU A 6 -5.51 -6.69 16.77
C LEU A 6 -4.34 -7.66 16.55
N THR A 7 -3.92 -8.38 17.60
CA THR A 7 -2.80 -9.33 17.51
C THR A 7 -3.08 -10.44 16.49
N ILE A 8 -4.35 -10.83 16.35
CA ILE A 8 -4.79 -11.81 15.36
C ILE A 8 -4.46 -11.39 13.92
N LEU A 9 -4.50 -10.10 13.60
CA LEU A 9 -4.19 -9.58 12.26
C LEU A 9 -2.71 -9.71 11.90
N LYS A 10 -1.84 -9.90 12.91
CA LYS A 10 -0.40 -10.16 12.71
C LYS A 10 -0.08 -11.66 12.72
N SER A 11 -1.08 -12.53 12.87
CA SER A 11 -0.86 -13.98 12.99
C SER A 11 -0.65 -14.65 11.62
N LYS A 12 0.33 -15.56 11.54
CA LYS A 12 0.61 -16.33 10.32
C LYS A 12 -0.58 -17.19 9.88
N VAL A 13 -1.35 -17.71 10.85
CA VAL A 13 -2.55 -18.53 10.59
C VAL A 13 -3.60 -17.71 9.84
N PHE A 14 -3.85 -16.48 10.29
CA PHE A 14 -4.79 -15.58 9.63
C PHE A 14 -4.31 -15.20 8.23
N THR A 15 -3.04 -14.80 8.09
CA THR A 15 -2.46 -14.44 6.78
C THR A 15 -2.59 -15.58 5.76
N ASN A 16 -2.27 -16.81 6.15
CA ASN A 16 -2.40 -17.98 5.27
C ASN A 16 -3.84 -18.24 4.85
N LYS A 17 -4.82 -17.99 5.74
CA LYS A 17 -6.24 -18.11 5.43
C LYS A 17 -6.66 -17.07 4.38
N ILE A 18 -6.19 -15.82 4.53
CA ILE A 18 -6.48 -14.74 3.58
C ILE A 18 -5.85 -15.01 2.22
N ILE A 19 -4.59 -15.43 2.16
CA ILE A 19 -3.91 -15.77 0.88
C ILE A 19 -4.67 -16.87 0.14
N LYS A 20 -5.13 -17.91 0.84
CA LYS A 20 -5.95 -18.98 0.24
C LYS A 20 -7.26 -18.45 -0.35
N SER A 21 -7.94 -17.55 0.36
CA SER A 21 -9.16 -16.92 -0.13
C SER A 21 -8.91 -16.04 -1.35
N ILE A 22 -7.84 -15.23 -1.34
CA ILE A 22 -7.44 -14.40 -2.49
C ILE A 22 -7.19 -15.27 -3.72
N ASN A 23 -6.41 -16.35 -3.59
CA ASN A 23 -6.09 -17.25 -4.69
C ASN A 23 -7.35 -17.91 -5.29
N LYS A 24 -8.33 -18.26 -4.44
CA LYS A 24 -9.61 -18.82 -4.90
C LYS A 24 -10.39 -17.80 -5.72
N LEU A 25 -10.53 -16.57 -5.22
CA LEU A 25 -11.27 -15.49 -5.90
C LEU A 25 -10.62 -15.13 -7.24
N VAL A 26 -9.29 -14.99 -7.26
CA VAL A 26 -8.54 -14.71 -8.50
C VAL A 26 -8.79 -15.79 -9.54
N LYS A 27 -8.74 -17.08 -9.15
CA LYS A 27 -9.02 -18.20 -10.06
C LYS A 27 -10.44 -18.13 -10.65
N ASP A 28 -11.42 -17.73 -9.86
CA ASP A 28 -12.80 -17.61 -10.31
C ASP A 28 -12.99 -16.42 -11.26
N ILE A 29 -12.29 -15.30 -11.04
CA ILE A 29 -12.27 -14.13 -11.94
C ILE A 29 -11.56 -14.46 -13.26
N SER A 30 -10.41 -15.16 -13.21
CA SER A 30 -9.64 -15.53 -14.40
C SER A 30 -10.43 -16.45 -15.34
N ARG A 31 -11.37 -17.26 -14.83
CA ARG A 31 -12.27 -18.08 -15.66
C ARG A 31 -13.26 -17.27 -16.50
N GLN A 32 -13.49 -16.00 -16.16
CA GLN A 32 -14.41 -15.12 -16.87
C GLN A 32 -13.72 -14.38 -18.04
N ASN A 33 -12.57 -14.88 -18.52
CA ASN A 33 -11.82 -14.36 -19.68
C ASN A 33 -11.42 -12.87 -19.58
N THR A 34 -11.04 -12.43 -18.38
CA THR A 34 -10.36 -11.14 -18.21
C THR A 34 -8.85 -11.37 -18.32
N SER A 35 -8.29 -11.24 -19.54
CA SER A 35 -6.83 -11.37 -19.76
C SER A 35 -5.99 -10.25 -19.10
N GLN A 36 -6.63 -9.34 -18.36
CA GLN A 36 -6.00 -8.16 -17.78
C GLN A 36 -5.65 -8.40 -16.30
N LYS A 37 -4.43 -8.00 -15.91
CA LYS A 37 -4.05 -7.95 -14.49
C LYS A 37 -4.97 -7.02 -13.71
N ILE A 38 -5.40 -7.44 -12.52
CA ILE A 38 -6.15 -6.63 -11.57
C ILE A 38 -5.17 -5.71 -10.86
N LYS A 39 -5.35 -4.40 -11.01
CA LYS A 39 -4.47 -3.39 -10.42
C LYS A 39 -5.13 -2.77 -9.20
N PHE A 40 -4.46 -2.85 -8.05
CA PHE A 40 -4.85 -2.13 -6.83
C PHE A 40 -3.84 -1.03 -6.56
N MET A 41 -4.32 0.19 -6.34
CA MET A 41 -3.47 1.31 -5.95
C MET A 41 -3.73 1.64 -4.47
N HIS A 42 -2.66 1.82 -3.71
CA HIS A 42 -2.74 2.44 -2.39
C HIS A 42 -2.18 3.87 -2.45
N VAL A 43 -2.59 4.72 -1.51
CA VAL A 43 -2.14 6.11 -1.40
C VAL A 43 -1.65 6.42 0.01
N CYS A 44 -0.98 5.45 0.65
CA CYS A 44 -0.47 5.61 2.01
C CYS A 44 0.96 5.09 2.09
N GLY A 45 1.92 5.94 2.46
CA GLY A 45 3.31 5.52 2.64
C GLY A 45 3.48 4.35 3.64
N THR A 46 2.65 4.29 4.68
CA THR A 46 2.67 3.20 5.68
C THR A 46 2.22 1.86 5.07
N HIS A 47 1.30 1.88 4.11
CA HIS A 47 0.95 0.67 3.35
C HIS A 47 2.11 0.22 2.46
N GLU A 48 2.75 1.15 1.73
CA GLU A 48 3.92 0.81 0.91
C GLU A 48 5.03 0.17 1.74
N HIS A 49 5.34 0.76 2.89
CA HIS A 49 6.31 0.20 3.82
C HIS A 49 5.93 -1.21 4.26
N THR A 50 4.64 -1.46 4.59
CA THR A 50 4.16 -2.79 4.99
C THR A 50 4.26 -3.80 3.84
N ILE A 51 3.83 -3.41 2.63
CA ILE A 51 3.88 -4.25 1.42
C ILE A 51 5.33 -4.67 1.13
N SER A 52 6.26 -3.72 1.18
CA SER A 52 7.67 -3.96 0.92
C SER A 52 8.33 -4.77 2.04
N LYS A 53 8.09 -4.42 3.31
CA LYS A 53 8.66 -5.11 4.48
C LYS A 53 8.29 -6.59 4.54
N TYR A 54 7.06 -6.94 4.18
CA TYR A 54 6.58 -8.33 4.21
C TYR A 54 6.58 -9.03 2.84
N GLY A 55 7.13 -8.38 1.81
CA GLY A 55 7.23 -8.98 0.47
C GLY A 55 5.88 -9.34 -0.15
N LEU A 56 4.82 -8.57 0.13
CA LEU A 56 3.45 -8.94 -0.26
C LEU A 56 3.28 -9.05 -1.79
N ARG A 57 4.03 -8.26 -2.57
CA ARG A 57 4.03 -8.35 -4.04
C ARG A 57 4.44 -9.72 -4.57
N THR A 58 5.31 -10.43 -3.84
CA THR A 58 5.76 -11.78 -4.20
C THR A 58 4.81 -12.86 -3.67
N LEU A 59 4.05 -12.56 -2.61
CA LEU A 59 3.09 -13.49 -2.01
C LEU A 59 1.75 -13.54 -2.76
N LEU A 60 1.41 -12.49 -3.50
CA LEU A 60 0.15 -12.41 -4.26
C LEU A 60 0.27 -13.11 -5.62
N PRO A 61 -0.86 -13.61 -6.16
CA PRO A 61 -0.93 -14.13 -7.53
C PRO A 61 -0.43 -13.14 -8.58
N LYS A 62 0.13 -13.65 -9.69
CA LYS A 62 0.68 -12.83 -10.79
C LYS A 62 -0.38 -11.97 -11.50
N GLU A 63 -1.64 -12.35 -11.34
CA GLU A 63 -2.82 -11.66 -11.83
C GLU A 63 -3.11 -10.38 -11.03
N ILE A 64 -2.56 -10.23 -9.82
CA ILE A 64 -2.71 -9.05 -8.97
C ILE A 64 -1.44 -8.20 -9.03
N GLU A 65 -1.62 -6.91 -9.28
CA GLU A 65 -0.55 -5.91 -9.24
C GLU A 65 -0.89 -4.82 -8.21
N ILE A 66 0.05 -4.54 -7.30
CA ILE A 66 -0.09 -3.44 -6.32
C ILE A 66 0.77 -2.25 -6.73
N LEU A 67 0.11 -1.15 -7.06
CA LEU A 67 0.70 0.14 -7.41
C LEU A 67 0.83 1.04 -6.18
N SER A 68 1.92 1.79 -6.12
CA SER A 68 2.12 2.87 -5.15
C SER A 68 1.68 4.18 -5.77
N GLY A 69 0.67 4.82 -5.19
CA GLY A 69 0.22 6.16 -5.56
C GLY A 69 0.93 7.27 -4.76
N PRO A 70 0.49 8.54 -4.92
CA PRO A 70 1.08 9.70 -4.25
C PRO A 70 0.69 9.78 -2.76
N GLY A 71 1.13 8.82 -1.95
CA GLY A 71 0.73 8.65 -0.54
C GLY A 71 1.63 9.31 0.50
N CYS A 72 2.52 10.21 0.09
CA CYS A 72 3.51 10.86 0.95
C CYS A 72 3.29 12.38 0.91
N PRO A 73 2.73 13.00 1.97
CA PRO A 73 2.38 14.42 1.96
C PRO A 73 3.59 15.33 1.77
N VAL A 74 4.76 14.93 2.28
CA VAL A 74 6.02 15.67 2.09
C VAL A 74 6.50 15.58 0.64
N CYS A 75 6.37 14.40 0.03
CA CYS A 75 6.88 14.15 -1.32
C CYS A 75 6.07 14.88 -2.41
N ILE A 76 4.82 15.25 -2.12
CA ILE A 76 3.94 15.99 -3.03
C ILE A 76 3.88 17.49 -2.72
N CYS A 77 4.63 17.96 -1.71
CA CYS A 77 4.67 19.37 -1.36
C CYS A 77 5.28 20.18 -2.53
N PRO A 78 4.57 21.18 -3.08
CA PRO A 78 5.12 22.04 -4.13
C PRO A 78 6.37 22.77 -3.64
N ALA A 79 7.40 22.83 -4.48
CA ALA A 79 8.64 23.56 -4.15
C ALA A 79 8.37 25.04 -3.81
N ALA A 80 7.42 25.67 -4.51
CA ALA A 80 7.01 27.06 -4.25
C ALA A 80 6.49 27.29 -2.82
N ASP A 81 5.83 26.30 -2.20
CA ASP A 81 5.36 26.42 -0.82
C ASP A 81 6.53 26.36 0.17
N ILE A 82 7.56 25.56 -0.13
CA ILE A 82 8.81 25.50 0.64
C ILE A 82 9.54 26.84 0.53
N ASP A 83 9.69 27.38 -0.68
CA ASP A 83 10.34 28.67 -0.93
C ASP A 83 9.66 29.80 -0.16
N LYS A 84 8.31 29.83 -0.18
CA LYS A 84 7.52 30.81 0.57
C LYS A 84 7.70 30.67 2.09
N ALA A 85 7.75 29.44 2.60
CA ALA A 85 8.01 29.20 4.03
C ALA A 85 9.40 29.71 4.45
N VAL A 86 10.42 29.50 3.60
CA VAL A 86 11.78 30.01 3.82
C VAL A 86 11.81 31.53 3.79
N GLU A 87 11.12 32.17 2.84
CA GLU A 87 11.03 33.63 2.76
C GLU A 87 10.39 34.23 4.01
N LEU A 88 9.28 33.64 4.48
CA LEU A 88 8.63 34.07 5.71
C LEU A 88 9.55 33.96 6.93
N GLY A 89 10.34 32.88 7.03
CA GLY A 89 11.30 32.68 8.12
C GLY A 89 12.50 33.63 8.12
N LYS A 90 12.78 34.30 6.99
CA LYS A 90 13.85 35.32 6.89
C LYS A 90 13.39 36.73 7.28
N ARG A 91 12.09 36.96 7.42
CA ARG A 91 11.56 38.25 7.88
C ARG A 91 11.80 38.34 9.39
N ASP A 92 12.38 39.44 9.85
CA ASP A 92 12.79 39.65 11.24
C ASP A 92 11.67 39.25 12.23
N VAL A 93 11.99 38.30 13.11
CA VAL A 93 11.21 37.88 14.29
C VAL A 93 11.80 38.53 15.53
#